data_AF-A0A0V0Y266-F1
#
_entry.id   AF-A0A0V0Y266-F1
#
_cell.length_a   1.000
_cell.length_b   1.000
_cell.length_c   1.000
_cell.angle_alpha   90.00
_cell.angle_beta   90.00
_cell.angle_gamma   90.00
#
_symmetry.space_group_name_H-M   'P 1'
#
loop_
_entity.id
_entity.type
_entity.pdbx_description
1 polymer ?
#
loop_
_entity_poly.entity_id
_entity_poly.type
_entity_poly.pdbx_seq_one_letter_code
_entity_poly.pdbx_strand_id
1 'polypeptide(L)'
;MICTKYLLITIGIIYIKLGEASAKEMLKDMVEMCRGVQHPLRGLFLRSYLLQCTKNLLPNSTISNEKEDNGTLQDSVEFILSNFAEMNKLWVRMQHQGQSRDREQREKERREIQVLVGTNLVRLAQLETIDVDMYKKYILPKILEQVVCCRDAIAQEYLMECLIDVFPDEFHVRCLNIFLKTCADMNQMVNIRNVLVTLIERLSSLGVTEEGKIIQEDANLFDVLSDEIASIVQSRVDMPTESVVALQVSMMDFALKCYQKRYDYADKVLQVTCSLLQCKSQQKFAYNSPVGKELIKLLRLPVDFYNNAMQLLLLKNYPLVLSLLDHRGRIKCSCQVVYNMLEQRTFVKTAEQAEMLLNLLQTLLKDEPDQPKDYEITEEFAEEQILISRLIHLFSADSSDVQYDILMSCKSYFTAGGAHRYRYTLVPVVFSAFDLVRKYSDIQDQVMN
;
A
#
# COMPACT_ATOMS: atom_id res chain seq x y z
N MET A 1 45.84 -6.24 -15.58
CA MET A 1 44.60 -6.54 -16.33
C MET A 1 43.48 -5.54 -16.06
N ILE A 2 43.16 -5.20 -14.80
CA ILE A 2 42.05 -4.26 -14.50
C ILE A 2 42.38 -2.82 -14.94
N CYS A 3 43.57 -2.29 -14.61
CA CYS A 3 43.98 -0.95 -15.04
C CYS A 3 43.92 -0.75 -16.55
N THR A 4 44.27 -1.80 -17.32
CA THR A 4 44.18 -1.81 -18.79
C THR A 4 42.74 -1.61 -19.27
N LYS A 5 41.75 -2.17 -18.59
CA LYS A 5 40.33 -2.04 -18.96
C LYS A 5 39.79 -0.65 -18.61
N TYR A 6 40.18 -0.06 -17.48
CA TYR A 6 39.84 1.33 -17.16
C TYR A 6 40.42 2.32 -18.20
N LEU A 7 41.70 2.12 -18.58
CA LEU A 7 42.34 2.92 -19.62
C LEU A 7 41.65 2.75 -20.98
N LEU A 8 41.28 1.51 -21.35
CA LEU A 8 40.54 1.23 -22.58
C LEU A 8 39.21 1.99 -22.63
N ILE A 9 38.47 2.04 -21.51
CA ILE A 9 37.21 2.80 -21.43
C ILE A 9 37.48 4.29 -21.65
N THR A 10 38.49 4.87 -20.98
CA THR A 10 38.83 6.29 -21.18
C THR A 10 39.25 6.62 -22.60
N ILE A 11 40.01 5.72 -23.24
CA ILE A 11 40.42 5.88 -24.63
C ILE A 11 39.20 5.77 -25.54
N GLY A 12 38.37 4.73 -25.40
CA GLY A 12 37.17 4.54 -26.22
C GLY A 12 36.22 5.74 -26.18
N ILE A 13 36.07 6.38 -25.01
CA ILE A 13 35.30 7.62 -24.87
C ILE A 13 35.88 8.78 -25.68
N ILE A 14 37.21 8.92 -25.70
CA ILE A 14 37.88 9.97 -26.47
C ILE A 14 37.67 9.71 -27.97
N TYR A 15 37.78 8.46 -28.43
CA TYR A 15 37.51 8.09 -29.82
C TYR A 15 36.08 8.43 -30.26
N ILE A 16 35.08 8.15 -29.41
CA ILE A 16 33.68 8.53 -29.68
C ILE A 16 33.54 10.05 -29.77
N LYS A 17 34.15 10.81 -28.85
CA LYS A 17 34.07 12.28 -28.85
C LYS A 17 34.77 12.94 -30.03
N LEU A 18 35.84 12.33 -30.53
CA LEU A 18 36.57 12.82 -31.71
C LEU A 18 35.89 12.41 -33.02
N GLY A 19 34.87 11.55 -32.98
CA GLY A 19 34.19 11.04 -34.17
C GLY A 19 35.06 10.08 -35.00
N GLU A 20 36.15 9.57 -34.43
CA GLU A 20 37.07 8.64 -35.11
C GLU A 20 36.52 7.20 -35.16
N ALA A 21 35.55 6.88 -34.31
CA ALA A 21 34.87 5.59 -34.27
C ALA A 21 33.36 5.77 -34.03
N SER A 22 32.56 4.84 -34.58
CA SER A 22 31.13 4.77 -34.29
C SER A 22 30.88 4.58 -32.79
N ALA A 23 29.96 5.38 -32.23
CA ALA A 23 29.52 5.22 -30.85
C ALA A 23 28.94 3.82 -30.62
N LYS A 24 28.18 3.27 -31.57
CA LYS A 24 27.57 1.93 -31.50
C LYS A 24 28.62 0.84 -31.36
N GLU A 25 29.59 0.81 -32.27
CA GLU A 25 30.64 -0.22 -32.28
C GLU A 25 31.51 -0.13 -31.03
N MET A 26 31.94 1.09 -30.67
CA MET A 26 32.81 1.30 -29.51
C MET A 26 32.11 0.95 -28.19
N LEU A 27 30.83 1.29 -28.03
CA LEU A 27 30.03 0.93 -26.85
C LEU A 27 29.88 -0.60 -26.73
N LYS A 28 29.58 -1.28 -27.85
CA LYS A 28 29.47 -2.74 -27.90
C LYS A 28 30.79 -3.41 -27.52
N ASP A 29 31.89 -2.99 -28.14
CA ASP A 29 33.24 -3.51 -27.86
C ASP A 29 33.65 -3.30 -26.40
N MET A 30 33.40 -2.12 -25.83
CA MET A 30 33.70 -1.85 -24.43
C MET A 30 32.92 -2.78 -23.49
N VAL A 31 31.63 -3.04 -23.74
CA VAL A 31 30.81 -3.96 -22.93
C VAL A 31 31.27 -5.41 -23.06
N GLU A 32 31.61 -5.86 -24.26
CA GLU A 32 32.13 -7.21 -24.50
C GLU A 32 33.51 -7.38 -23.84
N MET A 33 34.36 -6.37 -23.93
CA MET A 33 35.69 -6.37 -23.30
C MET A 33 35.61 -6.38 -21.77
N CYS A 34 34.56 -5.80 -21.18
CA CYS A 34 34.28 -5.90 -19.75
C CYS A 34 33.87 -7.31 -19.30
N ARG A 35 33.41 -8.21 -20.20
CA ARG A 35 33.15 -9.63 -19.86
C ARG A 35 34.41 -10.37 -19.41
N GLY A 36 35.61 -9.89 -19.75
CA GLY A 36 36.85 -10.49 -19.29
C GLY A 36 37.09 -10.39 -17.77
N VAL A 37 36.37 -9.53 -17.05
CA VAL A 37 36.51 -9.35 -15.60
C VAL A 37 35.36 -10.04 -14.87
N GLN A 38 35.56 -11.31 -14.52
CA GLN A 38 34.55 -12.14 -13.85
C GLN A 38 34.55 -12.07 -12.32
N HIS A 39 35.53 -11.37 -11.72
CA HIS A 39 35.56 -11.15 -10.28
C HIS A 39 34.42 -10.19 -9.89
N PRO A 40 33.48 -10.59 -9.00
CA PRO A 40 32.26 -9.84 -8.74
C PRO A 40 32.46 -8.36 -8.39
N LEU A 41 33.18 -8.06 -7.31
CA LEU A 41 33.35 -6.68 -6.82
C LEU A 41 34.06 -5.79 -7.85
N ARG A 42 35.21 -6.24 -8.35
CA ARG A 42 36.00 -5.54 -9.38
C ARG A 42 35.21 -5.34 -10.69
N GLY A 43 34.43 -6.34 -11.10
CA GLY A 43 33.60 -6.27 -12.30
C GLY A 43 32.44 -5.29 -12.15
N LEU A 44 31.77 -5.27 -10.99
CA LEU A 44 30.72 -4.31 -10.67
C LEU A 44 31.23 -2.86 -10.72
N PHE A 45 32.36 -2.57 -10.08
CA PHE A 45 32.94 -1.22 -10.10
C PHE A 45 33.43 -0.82 -11.50
N LEU A 46 34.00 -1.73 -12.28
CA LEU A 46 34.41 -1.45 -13.66
C LEU A 46 33.21 -1.13 -14.55
N ARG A 47 32.12 -1.91 -14.43
CA ARG A 47 30.89 -1.71 -15.22
C ARG A 47 30.10 -0.47 -14.78
N SER A 48 30.11 -0.16 -13.49
CA SER A 48 29.54 1.10 -12.97
C SER A 48 30.32 2.31 -13.51
N TYR A 49 31.66 2.23 -13.51
CA TYR A 49 32.50 3.26 -14.11
C TYR A 49 32.23 3.44 -15.61
N LEU A 50 32.12 2.33 -16.38
CA LEU A 50 31.74 2.38 -17.78
C LEU A 50 30.43 3.16 -17.98
N LEU A 51 29.37 2.81 -17.25
CA LEU A 51 28.06 3.46 -17.35
C LEU A 51 28.07 4.94 -16.95
N GLN A 52 28.91 5.31 -15.97
CA GLN A 52 29.08 6.70 -15.57
C GLN A 52 29.76 7.51 -16.66
N CYS A 53 30.80 6.95 -17.27
CA CYS A 53 31.59 7.65 -18.27
C CYS A 53 30.91 7.74 -19.64
N THR A 54 30.04 6.78 -19.99
CA THR A 54 29.29 6.80 -21.25
C THR A 54 28.00 7.60 -21.20
N LYS A 55 27.62 8.18 -20.04
CA LYS A 55 26.36 8.92 -19.83
C LYS A 55 25.96 9.85 -20.99
N ASN A 56 26.88 10.72 -21.38
CA ASN A 56 26.62 11.80 -22.34
C ASN A 56 26.93 11.39 -23.78
N LEU A 57 27.22 10.11 -24.01
CA LEU A 57 27.70 9.57 -25.28
C LEU A 57 26.76 8.49 -25.84
N LEU A 58 25.65 8.23 -25.14
CA LEU A 58 24.65 7.27 -25.59
C LEU A 58 23.88 7.84 -26.79
N PRO A 59 23.78 7.08 -27.90
CA PRO A 59 22.94 7.46 -29.02
C PRO A 59 21.47 7.66 -28.61
N ASN A 60 20.90 8.82 -28.97
CA ASN A 60 19.52 9.20 -28.65
C ASN A 60 18.61 9.35 -29.89
N SER A 61 19.16 9.16 -31.10
CA SER A 61 18.42 9.23 -32.36
C SER A 61 17.47 8.04 -32.52
N THR A 62 16.22 8.33 -32.87
CA THR A 62 15.22 7.32 -33.26
C THR A 62 15.31 6.95 -34.75
N ILE A 63 15.95 7.80 -35.57
CA ILE A 63 16.12 7.61 -37.01
C ILE A 63 17.56 7.14 -37.28
N SER A 64 17.71 6.02 -37.97
CA SER A 64 18.99 5.58 -38.53
C SER A 64 19.32 6.43 -39.75
N ASN A 65 20.22 7.39 -39.61
CA ASN A 65 20.76 8.10 -40.77
C ASN A 65 21.82 7.20 -41.44
N GLU A 66 21.55 6.71 -42.65
CA GLU A 66 22.46 5.83 -43.41
C GLU A 66 23.85 6.43 -43.69
N LYS A 67 24.04 7.75 -43.45
CA LYS A 67 25.29 8.48 -43.68
C LYS A 67 26.16 8.64 -42.42
N GLU A 68 25.61 8.39 -41.24
CA GLU A 68 26.32 8.47 -39.95
C GLU A 68 25.91 7.26 -39.11
N ASP A 69 26.72 6.20 -39.12
CA ASP A 69 26.53 4.98 -38.31
C ASP A 69 26.84 5.24 -36.82
N ASN A 70 26.22 6.27 -36.24
CA ASN A 70 26.42 6.69 -34.86
C ASN A 70 25.49 5.97 -33.87
N GLY A 71 24.76 4.95 -34.32
CA GLY A 71 23.84 4.16 -33.50
C GLY A 71 22.47 4.80 -33.28
N THR A 72 21.56 4.01 -32.71
CA THR A 72 20.17 4.36 -32.43
C THR A 72 19.88 4.27 -30.93
N LEU A 73 18.73 4.80 -30.50
CA LEU A 73 18.21 4.60 -29.14
C LEU A 73 18.18 3.11 -28.75
N GLN A 74 17.85 2.22 -29.69
CA GLN A 74 17.81 0.78 -29.44
C GLN A 74 19.19 0.21 -29.07
N ASP A 75 20.26 0.70 -29.70
CA ASP A 75 21.65 0.30 -29.37
C ASP A 75 22.02 0.77 -27.95
N SER A 76 21.61 1.98 -27.55
CA SER A 76 21.79 2.48 -26.18
C SER A 76 21.05 1.61 -25.15
N VAL A 77 19.81 1.25 -25.44
CA VAL A 77 18.99 0.39 -24.57
C VAL A 77 19.61 -1.00 -24.47
N GLU A 78 20.04 -1.60 -25.58
CA GLU A 78 20.71 -2.92 -25.58
C GLU A 78 22.04 -2.90 -24.82
N PHE A 79 22.83 -1.84 -24.99
CA PHE A 79 24.07 -1.61 -24.23
C PHE A 79 23.80 -1.60 -22.72
N ILE A 80 22.82 -0.82 -22.26
CA ILE A 80 22.50 -0.72 -20.83
C ILE A 80 21.92 -2.04 -20.31
N LEU A 81 21.01 -2.70 -21.05
CA LEU A 81 20.41 -3.97 -20.65
C LEU A 81 21.46 -5.10 -20.58
N SER A 82 22.41 -5.15 -21.53
CA SER A 82 23.52 -6.10 -21.47
C SER A 82 24.44 -5.81 -20.28
N ASN A 83 24.70 -4.54 -19.98
CA ASN A 83 25.51 -4.18 -18.81
C ASN A 83 24.78 -4.54 -17.51
N PHE A 84 23.49 -4.25 -17.41
CA PHE A 84 22.62 -4.61 -16.31
C PHE A 84 22.59 -6.13 -16.06
N ALA A 85 22.38 -6.94 -17.10
CA ALA A 85 22.33 -8.39 -16.98
C ALA A 85 23.66 -8.96 -16.43
N GLU A 86 24.79 -8.45 -16.93
CA GLU A 86 26.11 -8.89 -16.43
C GLU A 86 26.39 -8.39 -15.00
N MET A 87 26.01 -7.16 -14.66
CA MET A 87 26.13 -6.65 -13.29
C MET A 87 25.26 -7.45 -12.32
N ASN A 88 24.02 -7.79 -12.69
CA ASN A 88 23.15 -8.62 -11.87
C ASN A 88 23.76 -10.02 -11.64
N LYS A 89 24.29 -10.66 -12.69
CA LYS A 89 25.00 -11.95 -12.56
C LYS A 89 26.20 -11.87 -11.61
N LEU A 90 27.02 -10.82 -11.73
CA LEU A 90 28.17 -10.61 -10.83
C LEU A 90 27.71 -10.41 -9.39
N TRP A 91 26.66 -9.62 -9.19
CA TRP A 91 26.11 -9.34 -7.86
C TRP A 91 25.52 -10.59 -7.19
N VAL A 92 24.78 -11.42 -7.92
CA VAL A 92 24.30 -12.72 -7.43
C VAL A 92 25.46 -13.66 -7.14
N ARG A 93 26.50 -13.66 -7.98
CA ARG A 93 27.71 -14.47 -7.75
C ARG A 93 28.42 -14.12 -6.43
N MET A 94 28.29 -12.89 -5.93
CA MET A 94 28.83 -12.53 -4.61
C MET A 94 28.24 -13.37 -3.49
N GLN A 95 27.00 -13.85 -3.61
CA GLN A 95 26.37 -14.71 -2.61
C GLN A 95 27.17 -16.00 -2.37
N HIS A 96 27.75 -16.54 -3.44
CA HIS A 96 28.41 -17.84 -3.47
C HIS A 96 29.94 -17.75 -3.35
N GLN A 97 30.50 -16.54 -3.24
CA GLN A 97 31.94 -16.35 -3.09
C GLN A 97 32.34 -16.49 -1.61
N GLY A 98 33.40 -17.24 -1.31
CA GLY A 98 33.94 -17.36 0.05
C GLY A 98 33.29 -18.47 0.89
N GLN A 99 33.53 -18.45 2.20
CA GLN A 99 33.09 -19.52 3.10
C GLN A 99 31.65 -19.32 3.57
N SER A 100 30.94 -20.41 3.89
CA SER A 100 29.54 -20.34 4.34
C SER A 100 29.33 -19.52 5.60
N ARG A 101 30.33 -19.45 6.50
CA ARG A 101 30.27 -18.67 7.75
C ARG A 101 30.16 -17.16 7.53
N ASP A 102 30.71 -16.66 6.42
CA ASP A 102 30.73 -15.22 6.10
C ASP A 102 29.47 -14.79 5.31
N ARG A 103 28.42 -15.62 5.28
CA ARG A 103 27.22 -15.39 4.47
C ARG A 103 26.50 -14.10 4.85
N GLU A 104 26.26 -13.87 6.13
CA GLU A 104 25.57 -12.65 6.62
C GLU A 104 26.36 -11.39 6.26
N GLN A 105 27.68 -11.41 6.44
CA GLN A 105 28.56 -10.30 6.05
C GLN A 105 28.46 -10.02 4.54
N ARG A 106 28.41 -11.06 3.70
CA ARG A 106 28.21 -10.89 2.25
C ARG A 106 26.84 -10.33 1.91
N GLU A 107 25.78 -10.79 2.58
CA GLU A 107 24.43 -10.25 2.35
C GLU A 107 24.36 -8.77 2.70
N LYS A 108 25.07 -8.33 3.77
CA LYS A 108 25.22 -6.91 4.11
C LYS A 108 26.00 -6.13 3.05
N GLU A 109 27.17 -6.59 2.66
CA GLU A 109 27.98 -5.96 1.59
C GLU A 109 27.21 -5.90 0.27
N ARG A 110 26.45 -6.93 -0.07
CA ARG A 110 25.60 -6.98 -1.27
C ARG A 110 24.52 -5.91 -1.22
N ARG A 111 23.89 -5.65 -0.06
CA ARG A 111 22.92 -4.55 0.10
C ARG A 111 23.58 -3.19 -0.02
N GLU A 112 24.81 -3.00 0.45
CA GLU A 112 25.52 -1.71 0.33
C GLU A 112 25.84 -1.34 -1.13
N ILE A 113 26.16 -2.33 -1.96
CA ILE A 113 26.56 -2.12 -3.38
C ILE A 113 25.41 -2.29 -4.39
N GLN A 114 24.20 -2.62 -3.94
CA GLN A 114 23.05 -2.87 -4.82
C GLN A 114 22.73 -1.68 -5.74
N VAL A 115 23.00 -0.46 -5.24
CA VAL A 115 22.86 0.81 -5.97
C VAL A 115 23.66 0.82 -7.27
N LEU A 116 24.80 0.13 -7.33
CA LEU A 116 25.60 0.04 -8.56
C LEU A 116 24.82 -0.66 -9.68
N VAL A 117 24.05 -1.69 -9.35
CA VAL A 117 23.20 -2.40 -10.30
C VAL A 117 22.00 -1.53 -10.68
N GLY A 118 21.33 -0.93 -9.69
CA GLY A 118 20.16 -0.05 -9.90
C GLY A 118 20.47 1.19 -10.74
N THR A 119 21.71 1.69 -10.73
CA THR A 119 22.13 2.82 -11.56
C THR A 119 21.92 2.56 -13.06
N ASN A 120 21.94 1.29 -13.51
CA ASN A 120 21.58 0.95 -14.89
C ASN A 120 20.11 1.27 -15.19
N LEU A 121 19.21 0.96 -14.27
CA LEU A 121 17.78 1.26 -14.42
C LEU A 121 17.55 2.77 -14.40
N VAL A 122 18.25 3.50 -13.52
CA VAL A 122 18.23 4.98 -13.49
C VAL A 122 18.68 5.55 -14.82
N ARG A 123 19.73 4.99 -15.42
CA ARG A 123 20.19 5.43 -16.74
C ARG A 123 19.14 5.17 -17.82
N LEU A 124 18.46 4.02 -17.79
CA LEU A 124 17.38 3.72 -18.74
C LEU A 124 16.25 4.74 -18.63
N ALA A 125 15.77 5.04 -17.42
CA ALA A 125 14.69 6.00 -17.23
C ALA A 125 15.07 7.45 -17.59
N GLN A 126 16.35 7.79 -17.62
CA GLN A 126 16.85 9.10 -18.06
C GLN A 126 16.87 9.28 -19.58
N LEU A 127 16.60 8.23 -20.37
CA LEU A 127 16.52 8.35 -21.83
C LEU A 127 15.18 8.99 -22.20
N GLU A 128 15.20 10.28 -22.55
CA GLU A 128 14.01 11.11 -22.82
C GLU A 128 13.12 10.62 -23.96
N THR A 129 13.62 9.73 -24.83
CA THR A 129 12.92 9.27 -26.04
C THR A 129 12.29 7.88 -25.91
N ILE A 130 12.23 7.30 -24.70
CA ILE A 130 11.55 6.02 -24.48
C ILE A 130 10.03 6.22 -24.48
N ASP A 131 9.38 5.62 -25.48
CA ASP A 131 7.93 5.51 -25.53
C ASP A 131 7.40 4.35 -24.64
N VAL A 132 6.16 4.48 -24.17
CA VAL A 132 5.43 3.46 -23.38
C VAL A 132 5.45 2.11 -24.08
N ASP A 133 5.30 2.11 -25.41
CA ASP A 133 5.27 0.89 -26.22
C ASP A 133 6.64 0.18 -26.25
N MET A 134 7.73 0.94 -26.37
CA MET A 134 9.09 0.41 -26.31
C MET A 134 9.38 -0.14 -24.91
N TYR A 135 8.96 0.58 -23.87
CA TYR A 135 9.09 0.12 -22.49
C TYR A 135 8.34 -1.20 -22.27
N LYS A 136 7.05 -1.24 -22.62
CA LYS A 136 6.16 -2.39 -22.40
C LYS A 136 6.56 -3.63 -23.19
N LYS A 137 6.96 -3.47 -24.46
CA LYS A 137 7.23 -4.61 -25.36
C LYS A 137 8.68 -5.10 -25.28
N TYR A 138 9.63 -4.25 -24.93
CA TYR A 138 11.06 -4.58 -25.01
C TYR A 138 11.81 -4.42 -23.68
N ILE A 139 11.80 -3.23 -23.08
CA ILE A 139 12.64 -2.91 -21.92
C ILE A 139 12.19 -3.67 -20.68
N LEU A 140 10.91 -3.55 -20.32
CA LEU A 140 10.37 -4.16 -19.11
C LEU A 140 10.48 -5.70 -19.15
N PRO A 141 10.08 -6.41 -20.23
CA PRO A 141 10.25 -7.86 -20.29
C PRO A 141 11.71 -8.30 -20.12
N LYS A 142 12.67 -7.59 -20.71
CA LYS A 142 14.10 -7.90 -20.57
C LYS A 142 14.60 -7.72 -19.14
N ILE A 143 14.15 -6.69 -18.43
CA ILE A 143 14.51 -6.49 -17.02
C ILE A 143 13.88 -7.59 -16.15
N LEU A 144 12.58 -7.83 -16.31
CA LEU A 144 11.83 -8.83 -15.54
C LEU A 144 12.36 -10.26 -15.80
N GLU A 145 12.79 -10.58 -17.01
CA GLU A 145 13.49 -11.84 -17.33
C GLU A 145 14.73 -12.02 -16.45
N GLN A 146 15.55 -10.97 -16.28
CA GLN A 146 16.73 -11.05 -15.41
C GLN A 146 16.36 -11.17 -13.93
N VAL A 147 15.26 -10.54 -13.49
CA VAL A 147 14.75 -10.64 -12.12
C VAL A 147 14.29 -12.07 -11.83
N VAL A 148 13.49 -12.70 -12.70
CA VAL A 148 13.02 -14.08 -12.48
C VAL A 148 14.18 -15.08 -12.57
N CYS A 149 15.06 -14.93 -13.57
CA CYS A 149 16.16 -15.85 -13.80
C CYS A 149 17.22 -15.85 -12.71
N CYS A 150 17.39 -14.74 -11.96
CA CYS A 150 18.45 -14.67 -10.95
C CYS A 150 18.19 -15.55 -9.71
N ARG A 151 16.92 -15.87 -9.43
CA ARG A 151 16.46 -16.71 -8.30
C ARG A 151 17.03 -16.33 -6.93
N ASP A 152 17.51 -15.11 -6.75
CA ASP A 152 18.10 -14.59 -5.51
C ASP A 152 17.16 -13.58 -4.85
N ALA A 153 16.83 -13.81 -3.58
CA ALA A 153 15.79 -13.03 -2.90
C ALA A 153 16.16 -11.54 -2.73
N ILE A 154 17.41 -11.25 -2.35
CA ILE A 154 17.89 -9.87 -2.17
C ILE A 154 17.86 -9.12 -3.49
N ALA A 155 18.29 -9.78 -4.57
CA ALA A 155 18.29 -9.18 -5.90
C ALA A 155 16.87 -8.93 -6.41
N GLN A 156 15.97 -9.88 -6.24
CA GLN A 156 14.59 -9.74 -6.70
C GLN A 156 13.85 -8.63 -5.94
N GLU A 157 13.97 -8.56 -4.62
CA GLU A 157 13.37 -7.51 -3.80
C GLU A 157 13.85 -6.12 -4.24
N TYR A 158 15.17 -5.89 -4.25
CA TYR A 158 15.75 -4.60 -4.59
C TYR A 158 15.46 -4.18 -6.04
N LEU A 159 15.58 -5.09 -7.02
CA LEU A 159 15.40 -4.73 -8.42
C LEU A 159 13.94 -4.38 -8.74
N MET A 160 12.98 -5.05 -8.11
CA MET A 160 11.57 -4.73 -8.27
C MET A 160 11.21 -3.40 -7.62
N GLU A 161 11.72 -3.11 -6.42
CA GLU A 161 11.57 -1.79 -5.79
C GLU A 161 12.22 -0.69 -6.64
N CYS A 162 13.46 -0.91 -7.10
CA CYS A 162 14.16 0.05 -7.93
C CYS A 162 13.45 0.30 -9.27
N LEU A 163 12.80 -0.71 -9.87
CA LEU A 163 11.95 -0.53 -11.04
C LEU A 163 10.77 0.41 -10.73
N ILE A 164 10.11 0.21 -9.59
CA ILE A 164 9.00 1.07 -9.14
C ILE A 164 9.48 2.49 -8.89
N ASP A 165 10.64 2.67 -8.25
CA ASP A 165 11.16 3.98 -7.85
C ASP A 165 11.62 4.85 -9.04
N VAL A 166 12.18 4.21 -10.06
CA VAL A 166 12.95 4.90 -11.10
C VAL A 166 12.12 5.26 -12.33
N PHE A 167 11.16 4.41 -12.72
CA PHE A 167 10.37 4.67 -13.92
C PHE A 167 9.15 5.56 -13.63
N PRO A 168 8.62 6.27 -14.63
CA PRO A 168 7.43 7.11 -14.47
C PRO A 168 6.16 6.33 -14.18
N ASP A 169 5.19 6.97 -13.52
CA ASP A 169 3.96 6.33 -13.04
C ASP A 169 3.06 5.84 -14.19
N GLU A 170 3.04 6.56 -15.31
CA GLU A 170 2.31 6.17 -16.51
C GLU A 170 2.72 4.77 -17.01
N PHE A 171 4.02 4.46 -16.95
CA PHE A 171 4.53 3.15 -17.37
C PHE A 171 4.04 2.04 -16.45
N HIS A 172 3.98 2.30 -15.14
CA HIS A 172 3.49 1.36 -14.15
C HIS A 172 2.01 1.02 -14.36
N VAL A 173 1.16 2.03 -14.58
CA VAL A 173 -0.27 1.82 -14.83
C VAL A 173 -0.49 0.95 -16.09
N ARG A 174 0.24 1.22 -17.19
CA ARG A 174 0.07 0.51 -18.47
C ARG A 174 0.67 -0.90 -18.49
N CYS A 175 1.58 -1.21 -17.57
CA CYS A 175 2.32 -2.46 -17.51
C CYS A 175 2.03 -3.30 -16.25
N LEU A 176 1.06 -2.89 -15.44
CA LEU A 176 0.76 -3.50 -14.15
C LEU A 176 0.58 -5.02 -14.23
N ASN A 177 -0.18 -5.50 -15.22
CA ASN A 177 -0.43 -6.94 -15.39
C ASN A 177 0.84 -7.75 -15.62
N ILE A 178 1.82 -7.19 -16.32
CA ILE A 178 3.11 -7.85 -16.58
C ILE A 178 3.91 -7.89 -15.28
N PHE A 179 3.93 -6.76 -14.55
CA PHE A 179 4.64 -6.64 -13.28
C PHE A 179 4.10 -7.59 -12.21
N LEU A 180 2.78 -7.65 -12.01
CA LEU A 180 2.14 -8.52 -11.01
C LEU A 180 2.30 -10.00 -11.32
N LYS A 181 2.23 -10.40 -12.61
CA LYS A 181 2.55 -11.78 -13.01
C LYS A 181 3.98 -12.16 -12.65
N THR A 182 4.94 -11.28 -12.91
CA THR A 182 6.32 -11.50 -12.48
C THR A 182 6.44 -11.60 -10.95
N CYS A 183 5.67 -10.82 -10.19
CA CYS A 183 5.63 -10.92 -8.74
C CYS A 183 5.20 -12.32 -8.23
N ALA A 184 4.33 -13.02 -8.96
CA ALA A 184 3.94 -14.39 -8.66
C ALA A 184 5.09 -15.40 -8.91
N ASP A 185 5.89 -15.19 -9.96
CA ASP A 185 6.99 -16.07 -10.36
C ASP A 185 8.28 -15.90 -9.51
N MET A 186 8.36 -14.85 -8.68
CA MET A 186 9.54 -14.60 -7.83
C MET A 186 9.76 -15.66 -6.74
N ASN A 187 10.99 -15.76 -6.26
CA ASN A 187 11.40 -16.70 -5.22
C ASN A 187 10.55 -16.52 -3.93
N GLN A 188 10.17 -17.63 -3.30
CA GLN A 188 9.36 -17.67 -2.06
C GLN A 188 9.99 -16.93 -0.88
N MET A 189 11.32 -16.78 -0.87
CA MET A 189 12.05 -16.07 0.19
C MET A 189 12.04 -14.54 0.03
N VAL A 190 11.52 -14.01 -1.08
CA VAL A 190 11.42 -12.56 -1.31
C VAL A 190 10.37 -11.96 -0.39
N ASN A 191 10.70 -10.82 0.24
CA ASN A 191 9.71 -10.06 0.99
C ASN A 191 8.77 -9.30 0.04
N ILE A 192 7.84 -10.03 -0.57
CA ILE A 192 6.91 -9.50 -1.57
C ILE A 192 6.00 -8.40 -1.02
N ARG A 193 5.80 -8.35 0.31
CA ARG A 193 5.05 -7.29 0.97
C ARG A 193 5.62 -5.92 0.61
N ASN A 194 6.93 -5.72 0.78
CA ASN A 194 7.55 -4.41 0.56
C ASN A 194 7.36 -3.95 -0.88
N VAL A 195 7.66 -4.83 -1.84
CA VAL A 195 7.49 -4.56 -3.29
C VAL A 195 6.06 -4.13 -3.62
N LEU A 196 5.06 -4.88 -3.16
CA LEU A 196 3.65 -4.58 -3.45
C LEU A 196 3.16 -3.33 -2.71
N VAL A 197 3.57 -3.11 -1.46
CA VAL A 197 3.24 -1.89 -0.70
C VAL A 197 3.82 -0.66 -1.40
N THR A 198 5.09 -0.68 -1.81
CA THR A 198 5.73 0.44 -2.53
C THR A 198 5.00 0.73 -3.85
N LEU A 199 4.61 -0.32 -4.60
CA LEU A 199 3.81 -0.15 -5.82
C LEU A 199 2.45 0.51 -5.54
N ILE A 200 1.70 0.00 -4.56
CA ILE A 200 0.37 0.50 -4.24
C ILE A 200 0.46 1.94 -3.72
N GLU A 201 1.37 2.24 -2.79
CA GLU A 201 1.55 3.59 -2.24
C GLU A 201 1.91 4.60 -3.33
N ARG A 202 2.76 4.21 -4.28
CA ARG A 202 3.08 5.04 -5.44
C ARG A 202 1.85 5.31 -6.30
N LEU A 203 1.07 4.28 -6.64
CA LEU A 203 -0.19 4.45 -7.37
C LEU A 203 -1.22 5.27 -6.60
N SER A 204 -1.31 5.11 -5.27
CA SER A 204 -2.17 5.91 -4.40
C SER A 204 -1.80 7.39 -4.43
N SER A 205 -0.50 7.69 -4.44
CA SER A 205 -0.01 9.07 -4.54
C SER A 205 -0.32 9.68 -5.90
N LEU A 206 -0.16 8.91 -7.00
CA LEU A 206 -0.54 9.34 -8.34
C LEU A 206 -2.04 9.61 -8.44
N GLY A 207 -2.88 8.76 -7.85
CA GLY A 207 -4.34 8.91 -7.94
C GLY A 207 -4.90 10.20 -7.36
N VAL A 208 -4.13 10.96 -6.57
CA VAL A 208 -4.53 12.27 -6.03
C VAL A 208 -4.13 13.43 -6.96
N THR A 209 -3.20 13.21 -7.90
CA THR A 209 -2.72 14.25 -8.82
C THR A 209 -3.60 14.37 -10.08
N GLU A 210 -3.39 15.43 -10.87
CA GLU A 210 -4.13 15.62 -12.14
C GLU A 210 -3.82 14.53 -13.18
N GLU A 211 -2.61 13.96 -13.14
CA GLU A 211 -2.16 12.85 -14.00
C GLU A 211 -2.81 11.51 -13.58
N GLY A 212 -3.24 11.41 -12.32
CA GLY A 212 -3.96 10.26 -11.77
C GLY A 212 -5.36 10.03 -12.33
N LYS A 213 -5.88 10.92 -13.20
CA LYS A 213 -7.18 10.71 -13.86
C LYS A 213 -7.25 9.38 -14.62
N ILE A 214 -6.13 8.93 -15.18
CA ILE A 214 -6.03 7.63 -15.87
C ILE A 214 -6.43 6.48 -14.92
N ILE A 215 -6.03 6.56 -13.65
CA ILE A 215 -6.38 5.59 -12.61
C ILE A 215 -7.85 5.74 -12.21
N GLN A 216 -8.32 6.98 -12.03
CA GLN A 216 -9.69 7.25 -11.59
C GLN A 216 -10.74 6.82 -12.64
N GLU A 217 -10.43 6.97 -13.93
CA GLU A 217 -11.29 6.61 -15.06
C GLU A 217 -11.27 5.09 -15.36
N ASP A 218 -10.16 4.40 -15.08
CA ASP A 218 -10.08 2.95 -15.26
C ASP A 218 -10.82 2.23 -14.13
N ALA A 219 -12.09 1.89 -14.40
CA ALA A 219 -12.93 1.21 -13.44
C ALA A 219 -12.37 -0.15 -12.99
N ASN A 220 -11.64 -0.85 -13.87
CA ASN A 220 -11.23 -2.24 -13.64
C ASN A 220 -9.87 -2.37 -12.95
N LEU A 221 -9.09 -1.29 -12.88
CA LEU A 221 -7.74 -1.33 -12.32
C LEU A 221 -7.72 -1.80 -10.87
N PHE A 222 -8.68 -1.35 -10.06
CA PHE A 222 -8.83 -1.81 -8.67
C PHE A 222 -9.10 -3.31 -8.58
N ASP A 223 -10.03 -3.82 -9.38
CA ASP A 223 -10.41 -5.23 -9.36
C ASP A 223 -9.25 -6.12 -9.80
N VAL A 224 -8.55 -5.73 -10.87
CA VAL A 224 -7.34 -6.43 -11.34
C VAL A 224 -6.25 -6.44 -10.27
N LEU A 225 -5.99 -5.29 -9.62
CA LEU A 225 -5.03 -5.21 -8.52
C LEU A 225 -5.42 -6.15 -7.37
N SER A 226 -6.67 -6.07 -6.92
CA SER A 226 -7.17 -6.86 -5.80
C SER A 226 -7.08 -8.35 -6.06
N ASP A 227 -7.49 -8.81 -7.25
CA ASP A 227 -7.54 -10.22 -7.61
C ASP A 227 -6.14 -10.80 -7.81
N GLU A 228 -5.24 -10.07 -8.48
CA GLU A 228 -3.84 -10.48 -8.67
C GLU A 228 -3.07 -10.49 -7.34
N ILE A 229 -3.26 -9.49 -6.46
CA ILE A 229 -2.64 -9.48 -5.13
C ILE A 229 -3.16 -10.65 -4.29
N ALA A 230 -4.46 -10.94 -4.31
CA ALA A 230 -5.03 -12.08 -3.61
C ALA A 230 -4.42 -13.41 -4.12
N SER A 231 -4.29 -13.56 -5.44
CA SER A 231 -3.62 -14.71 -6.07
C SER A 231 -2.15 -14.84 -5.63
N ILE A 232 -1.39 -13.75 -5.64
CA ILE A 232 0.00 -13.72 -5.16
C ILE A 232 0.05 -14.15 -3.70
N VAL A 233 -0.78 -13.58 -2.83
CA VAL A 233 -0.81 -13.93 -1.39
C VAL A 233 -1.14 -15.40 -1.16
N GLN A 234 -2.06 -15.98 -1.93
CA GLN A 234 -2.43 -17.40 -1.84
C GLN A 234 -1.31 -18.33 -2.34
N SER A 235 -0.54 -17.89 -3.35
CA SER A 235 0.59 -18.67 -3.88
C SER A 235 1.80 -18.74 -2.94
N ARG A 236 1.87 -17.85 -1.94
CA ARG A 236 2.98 -17.77 -0.99
C ARG A 236 2.73 -18.70 0.21
N VAL A 237 3.64 -19.66 0.39
CA VAL A 237 3.51 -20.72 1.42
C VAL A 237 3.72 -20.17 2.84
N ASP A 238 4.65 -19.23 3.03
CA ASP A 238 5.10 -18.79 4.35
C ASP A 238 5.03 -17.26 4.50
N MET A 239 3.89 -16.67 4.16
CA MET A 239 3.65 -15.25 4.38
C MET A 239 3.01 -15.00 5.76
N PRO A 240 3.67 -14.20 6.63
CA PRO A 240 3.10 -13.78 7.90
C PRO A 240 1.74 -13.08 7.74
N THR A 241 0.80 -13.35 8.63
CA THR A 241 -0.55 -12.74 8.60
C THR A 241 -0.50 -11.21 8.71
N GLU A 242 0.46 -10.67 9.45
CA GLU A 242 0.71 -9.22 9.55
C GLU A 242 1.03 -8.59 8.19
N SER A 243 1.80 -9.29 7.34
CA SER A 243 2.14 -8.82 6.01
C SER A 243 0.94 -8.82 5.08
N VAL A 244 0.05 -9.82 5.22
CA VAL A 244 -1.21 -9.85 4.48
C VAL A 244 -2.10 -8.66 4.85
N VAL A 245 -2.26 -8.38 6.15
CA VAL A 245 -3.07 -7.24 6.60
C VAL A 245 -2.45 -5.92 6.18
N ALA A 246 -1.12 -5.78 6.24
CA ALA A 246 -0.44 -4.57 5.77
C ALA A 246 -0.69 -4.30 4.28
N LEU A 247 -0.75 -5.34 3.43
CA LEU A 247 -1.15 -5.18 2.03
C LEU A 247 -2.60 -4.68 1.90
N GLN A 248 -3.50 -5.18 2.74
CA GLN A 248 -4.89 -4.72 2.76
C GLN A 248 -5.01 -3.26 3.26
N VAL A 249 -4.14 -2.82 4.18
CA VAL A 249 -4.04 -1.41 4.60
C VAL A 249 -3.67 -0.52 3.39
N SER A 250 -2.64 -0.90 2.62
CA SER A 250 -2.27 -0.16 1.41
C SER A 250 -3.37 -0.18 0.34
N MET A 251 -4.05 -1.31 0.17
CA MET A 251 -5.20 -1.42 -0.75
C MET A 251 -6.39 -0.56 -0.33
N MET A 252 -6.66 -0.46 0.99
CA MET A 252 -7.68 0.43 1.53
C MET A 252 -7.32 1.90 1.25
N ASP A 253 -6.09 2.30 1.52
CA ASP A 253 -5.60 3.66 1.24
C ASP A 253 -5.73 4.01 -0.26
N PHE A 254 -5.38 3.06 -1.14
CA PHE A 254 -5.54 3.19 -2.59
C PHE A 254 -7.00 3.37 -3.00
N ALA A 255 -7.91 2.53 -2.47
CA ALA A 255 -9.34 2.63 -2.76
C ALA A 255 -9.92 3.98 -2.34
N LEU A 256 -9.58 4.43 -1.11
CA LEU A 256 -10.08 5.68 -0.56
C LEU A 256 -9.56 6.89 -1.34
N LYS A 257 -8.26 6.95 -1.64
CA LYS A 257 -7.66 8.09 -2.36
C LYS A 257 -8.07 8.17 -3.82
N CYS A 258 -8.02 7.05 -4.54
CA CYS A 258 -8.25 7.02 -5.99
C CYS A 258 -9.73 6.93 -6.37
N TYR A 259 -10.58 6.34 -5.53
CA TYR A 259 -11.99 6.08 -5.85
C TYR A 259 -12.94 6.59 -4.77
N GLN A 260 -12.81 7.87 -4.43
CA GLN A 260 -13.52 8.53 -3.32
C GLN A 260 -15.06 8.33 -3.33
N LYS A 261 -15.67 8.21 -4.52
CA LYS A 261 -17.12 8.05 -4.69
C LYS A 261 -17.61 6.60 -4.62
N ARG A 262 -16.71 5.62 -4.71
CA ARG A 262 -17.05 4.18 -4.78
C ARG A 262 -16.77 3.49 -3.45
N TYR A 263 -17.77 3.49 -2.57
CA TYR A 263 -17.72 2.81 -1.28
C TYR A 263 -17.55 1.28 -1.41
N ASP A 264 -18.03 0.71 -2.52
CA ASP A 264 -17.98 -0.73 -2.80
C ASP A 264 -16.54 -1.28 -2.79
N TYR A 265 -15.55 -0.48 -3.19
CA TYR A 265 -14.15 -0.90 -3.22
C TYR A 265 -13.55 -0.98 -1.82
N ALA A 266 -13.81 0.01 -0.97
CA ALA A 266 -13.43 -0.05 0.44
C ALA A 266 -14.09 -1.26 1.14
N ASP A 267 -15.38 -1.50 0.86
CA ASP A 267 -16.09 -2.67 1.40
C ASP A 267 -15.53 -4.00 0.87
N LYS A 268 -15.14 -4.07 -0.41
CA LYS A 268 -14.47 -5.24 -1.01
C LYS A 268 -13.12 -5.52 -0.33
N VAL A 269 -12.32 -4.50 0.00
CA VAL A 269 -11.07 -4.70 0.78
C VAL A 269 -11.36 -5.33 2.14
N LEU A 270 -12.39 -4.85 2.84
CA LEU A 270 -12.80 -5.42 4.13
C LEU A 270 -13.26 -6.87 3.99
N GLN A 271 -14.06 -7.17 2.96
CA GLN A 271 -14.52 -8.52 2.64
C GLN A 271 -13.34 -9.47 2.36
N VAL A 272 -12.40 -9.06 1.51
CA VAL A 272 -11.19 -9.83 1.20
C VAL A 272 -10.37 -10.05 2.46
N THR A 273 -10.19 -9.02 3.29
CA THR A 273 -9.47 -9.13 4.58
C THR A 273 -10.11 -10.16 5.50
N CYS A 274 -11.44 -10.15 5.65
CA CYS A 274 -12.17 -11.16 6.42
C CYS A 274 -11.93 -12.56 5.86
N SER A 275 -12.07 -12.75 4.55
CA SER A 275 -11.90 -14.06 3.91
C SER A 275 -10.48 -14.62 4.12
N LEU A 276 -9.45 -13.78 3.97
CA LEU A 276 -8.04 -14.18 4.13
C LEU A 276 -7.69 -14.51 5.58
N LEU A 277 -8.26 -13.80 6.56
CA LEU A 277 -7.98 -14.02 7.97
C LEU A 277 -8.78 -15.18 8.57
N GLN A 278 -10.05 -15.34 8.18
CA GLN A 278 -10.88 -16.48 8.63
C GLN A 278 -10.33 -17.82 8.12
N CYS A 279 -9.69 -17.84 6.94
CA CYS A 279 -8.99 -19.04 6.45
C CYS A 279 -7.76 -19.39 7.30
N LYS A 280 -7.15 -18.41 8.00
CA LYS A 280 -5.87 -18.58 8.70
C LYS A 280 -5.99 -18.70 10.23
N SER A 281 -7.09 -18.23 10.83
CA SER A 281 -7.25 -18.19 12.29
C SER A 281 -8.72 -18.29 12.71
N GLN A 282 -9.01 -19.15 13.69
CA GLN A 282 -10.30 -19.20 14.39
C GLN A 282 -10.32 -18.37 15.68
N GLN A 283 -9.18 -17.80 16.10
CA GLN A 283 -9.06 -17.03 17.34
C GLN A 283 -9.08 -15.53 17.08
N LYS A 284 -9.64 -14.77 18.05
CA LYS A 284 -9.61 -13.31 18.05
C LYS A 284 -8.17 -12.80 18.18
N PHE A 285 -7.83 -11.74 17.44
CA PHE A 285 -6.50 -11.15 17.47
C PHE A 285 -6.38 -10.13 18.62
N ALA A 286 -5.35 -10.29 19.45
CA ALA A 286 -5.06 -9.34 20.52
C ALA A 286 -4.67 -7.98 19.94
N TYR A 287 -5.17 -6.87 20.50
CA TYR A 287 -4.92 -5.52 19.99
C TYR A 287 -3.44 -5.13 19.94
N ASN A 288 -2.62 -5.69 20.84
CA ASN A 288 -1.19 -5.41 20.96
C ASN A 288 -0.33 -6.30 20.06
N SER A 289 -0.91 -7.34 19.44
CA SER A 289 -0.21 -8.20 18.47
C SER A 289 0.15 -7.41 17.20
N PRO A 290 1.17 -7.84 16.43
CA PRO A 290 1.49 -7.24 15.14
C PRO A 290 0.27 -7.17 14.20
N VAL A 291 -0.51 -8.25 14.13
CA VAL A 291 -1.74 -8.32 13.32
C VAL A 291 -2.81 -7.36 13.84
N GLY A 292 -3.03 -7.31 15.16
CA GLY A 292 -4.00 -6.41 15.78
C GLY A 292 -3.68 -4.93 15.53
N LYS A 293 -2.40 -4.54 15.59
CA LYS A 293 -1.98 -3.17 15.27
C LYS A 293 -2.28 -2.80 13.82
N GLU A 294 -2.01 -3.70 12.87
CA GLU A 294 -2.32 -3.44 11.45
C GLU A 294 -3.83 -3.44 11.17
N LEU A 295 -4.61 -4.29 11.83
CA LEU A 295 -6.08 -4.27 11.74
C LEU A 295 -6.68 -2.97 12.27
N ILE A 296 -6.16 -2.45 13.38
CA ILE A 296 -6.60 -1.15 13.93
C ILE A 296 -6.27 -0.03 12.94
N LYS A 297 -5.09 -0.05 12.29
CA LYS A 297 -4.76 0.91 11.23
C LYS A 297 -5.72 0.81 10.06
N LEU A 298 -6.03 -0.41 9.61
CA LEU A 298 -6.97 -0.67 8.51
C LEU A 298 -8.36 -0.09 8.82
N LEU A 299 -8.90 -0.34 10.01
CA LEU A 299 -10.21 0.15 10.44
C LEU A 299 -10.25 1.66 10.68
N ARG A 300 -9.10 2.28 10.95
CA ARG A 300 -8.97 3.73 11.15
C ARG A 300 -9.01 4.52 9.85
N LEU A 301 -8.45 3.98 8.75
CA LEU A 301 -8.38 4.68 7.46
C LEU A 301 -9.75 5.19 6.96
N PRO A 302 -10.82 4.38 6.91
CA PRO A 302 -12.14 4.86 6.47
C PRO A 302 -12.73 5.93 7.41
N VAL A 303 -12.49 5.81 8.72
CA VAL A 303 -13.00 6.75 9.73
C VAL A 303 -12.37 8.14 9.52
N ASP A 304 -11.05 8.18 9.39
CA ASP A 304 -10.31 9.43 9.21
C ASP A 304 -10.54 10.04 7.80
N PHE A 305 -10.77 9.19 6.78
CA PHE A 305 -10.97 9.67 5.40
C PHE A 305 -12.37 10.26 5.18
N TYR A 306 -13.43 9.54 5.54
CA TYR A 306 -14.79 9.99 5.27
C TYR A 306 -15.22 11.16 6.16
N ASN A 307 -14.65 11.30 7.36
CA ASN A 307 -15.03 12.32 8.35
C ASN A 307 -16.55 12.36 8.65
N ASN A 308 -17.24 11.27 8.34
CA ASN A 308 -18.68 11.13 8.48
C ASN A 308 -19.00 9.68 8.79
N ALA A 309 -19.36 9.41 10.05
CA ALA A 309 -19.71 8.07 10.49
C ALA A 309 -20.92 7.49 9.74
N MET A 310 -21.83 8.32 9.20
CA MET A 310 -22.96 7.81 8.41
C MET A 310 -22.51 7.15 7.11
N GLN A 311 -21.42 7.63 6.51
CA GLN A 311 -20.83 6.99 5.32
C GLN A 311 -20.11 5.69 5.70
N LEU A 312 -19.47 5.65 6.88
CA LEU A 312 -18.86 4.44 7.42
C LEU A 312 -19.87 3.32 7.60
N LEU A 313 -21.09 3.64 8.07
CA LEU A 313 -22.17 2.66 8.27
C LEU A 313 -22.63 1.98 6.97
N LEU A 314 -22.34 2.54 5.80
CA LEU A 314 -22.63 1.90 4.52
C LEU A 314 -21.73 0.68 4.24
N LEU A 315 -20.58 0.57 4.92
CA LEU A 315 -19.64 -0.55 4.79
C LEU A 315 -20.15 -1.76 5.57
N LYS A 316 -20.79 -2.70 4.87
CA LYS A 316 -21.39 -3.90 5.45
C LYS A 316 -20.38 -4.82 6.13
N ASN A 317 -19.15 -4.85 5.63
CA ASN A 317 -18.10 -5.73 6.14
C ASN A 317 -17.27 -5.10 7.28
N TYR A 318 -17.48 -3.83 7.61
CA TYR A 318 -16.75 -3.15 8.69
C TYR A 318 -16.97 -3.81 10.07
N PRO A 319 -18.22 -4.13 10.49
CA PRO A 319 -18.46 -4.83 11.76
C PRO A 319 -17.84 -6.23 11.79
N LEU A 320 -17.75 -6.90 10.64
CA LEU A 320 -17.14 -8.24 10.55
C LEU A 320 -15.65 -8.19 10.84
N VAL A 321 -14.92 -7.22 10.27
CA VAL A 321 -13.48 -7.03 10.57
C VAL A 321 -13.29 -6.61 12.03
N LEU A 322 -14.15 -5.73 12.56
CA LEU A 322 -14.11 -5.33 13.97
C LEU A 322 -14.26 -6.54 14.90
N SER A 323 -15.13 -7.50 14.57
CA SER A 323 -15.36 -8.71 15.38
C SER A 323 -14.14 -9.64 15.50
N LEU A 324 -13.15 -9.51 14.58
CA LEU A 324 -11.91 -10.29 14.61
C LEU A 324 -10.96 -9.84 15.73
N LEU A 325 -11.10 -8.62 16.26
CA LEU A 325 -10.29 -8.10 17.34
C LEU A 325 -10.79 -8.57 18.71
N ASP A 326 -9.88 -8.61 19.69
CA ASP A 326 -10.22 -8.78 21.10
C ASP A 326 -11.05 -7.60 21.66
N HIS A 327 -11.59 -7.77 22.87
CA HIS A 327 -12.44 -6.77 23.52
C HIS A 327 -11.80 -5.37 23.53
N ARG A 328 -10.52 -5.27 23.92
CA ARG A 328 -9.78 -4.01 23.97
C ARG A 328 -9.60 -3.37 22.59
N GLY A 329 -9.32 -4.16 21.55
CA GLY A 329 -9.22 -3.66 20.18
C GLY A 329 -10.56 -3.10 19.68
N ARG A 330 -11.66 -3.82 19.93
CA ARG A 330 -13.01 -3.38 19.53
C ARG A 330 -13.41 -2.07 20.20
N ILE A 331 -13.14 -1.93 21.49
CA ILE A 331 -13.36 -0.69 22.24
C ILE A 331 -12.56 0.46 21.65
N LYS A 332 -11.26 0.29 21.41
CA LYS A 332 -10.41 1.37 20.84
C LYS A 332 -10.91 1.85 19.48
N CYS A 333 -11.26 0.93 18.57
CA CYS A 333 -11.81 1.29 17.27
C CYS A 333 -13.17 1.99 17.41
N SER A 334 -14.05 1.49 18.30
CA SER A 334 -15.37 2.09 18.55
C SER A 334 -15.25 3.49 19.14
N CYS A 335 -14.36 3.70 20.12
CA CYS A 335 -14.08 5.02 20.67
C CYS A 335 -13.56 5.98 19.60
N GLN A 336 -12.69 5.54 18.70
CA GLN A 336 -12.20 6.36 17.59
C GLN A 336 -13.33 6.84 16.67
N VAL A 337 -14.30 5.98 16.36
CA VAL A 337 -15.51 6.37 15.60
C VAL A 337 -16.28 7.46 16.35
N VAL A 338 -16.49 7.30 17.66
CA VAL A 338 -17.22 8.28 18.46
C VAL A 338 -16.46 9.60 18.59
N TYR A 339 -15.14 9.58 18.76
CA TYR A 339 -14.31 10.79 18.75
C TYR A 339 -14.43 11.54 17.42
N ASN A 340 -14.31 10.83 16.29
CA ASN A 340 -14.47 11.44 14.97
C ASN A 340 -15.86 12.08 14.80
N MET A 341 -16.93 11.41 15.25
CA MET A 341 -18.28 11.98 15.22
C MET A 341 -18.41 13.26 16.05
N LEU A 342 -17.80 13.30 17.24
CA LEU A 342 -17.81 14.47 18.11
C LEU A 342 -17.00 15.64 17.55
N GLU A 343 -15.84 15.36 16.95
CA GLU A 343 -15.00 16.36 16.30
C GLU A 343 -15.69 16.98 15.07
N GLN A 344 -16.24 16.14 14.21
CA GLN A 344 -16.89 16.56 12.96
C GLN A 344 -18.35 17.00 13.15
N ARG A 345 -18.91 16.85 14.37
CA ARG A 345 -20.32 17.10 14.71
C ARG A 345 -21.28 16.39 13.75
N THR A 346 -21.06 15.10 13.52
CA THR A 346 -21.92 14.28 12.65
C THR A 346 -23.22 13.94 13.38
N PHE A 347 -24.35 14.46 12.89
CA PHE A 347 -25.67 14.20 13.50
C PHE A 347 -26.31 12.90 12.99
N VAL A 348 -26.94 12.17 13.91
CA VAL A 348 -27.79 11.02 13.60
C VAL A 348 -29.23 11.54 13.44
N LYS A 349 -29.78 11.42 12.23
CA LYS A 349 -31.10 12.03 11.89
C LYS A 349 -32.25 11.02 11.80
N THR A 350 -31.94 9.74 11.63
CA THR A 350 -32.94 8.69 11.40
C THR A 350 -32.81 7.57 12.43
N ALA A 351 -33.93 6.89 12.72
CA ALA A 351 -33.94 5.75 13.62
C ALA A 351 -33.06 4.60 13.09
N GLU A 352 -33.06 4.36 11.77
CA GLU A 352 -32.22 3.33 11.15
C GLU A 352 -30.72 3.60 11.35
N GLN A 353 -30.26 4.84 11.12
CA GLN A 353 -28.87 5.22 11.39
C GLN A 353 -28.52 5.07 12.88
N ALA A 354 -29.45 5.40 13.77
CA ALA A 354 -29.27 5.21 15.21
C ALA A 354 -29.07 3.74 15.56
N GLU A 355 -29.93 2.85 15.05
CA GLU A 355 -29.80 1.41 15.29
C GLU A 355 -28.50 0.83 14.71
N MET A 356 -28.13 1.20 13.48
CA MET A 356 -26.89 0.73 12.86
C MET A 356 -25.66 1.17 13.66
N LEU A 357 -25.64 2.43 14.12
CA LEU A 357 -24.54 2.96 14.93
C LEU A 357 -24.47 2.28 16.31
N LEU A 358 -25.61 2.11 16.98
CA LEU A 358 -25.66 1.46 18.30
C LEU A 358 -25.25 -0.02 18.21
N ASN A 359 -25.57 -0.70 17.11
CA ASN A 359 -25.09 -2.06 16.84
C ASN A 359 -23.57 -2.10 16.61
N LEU A 360 -23.02 -1.15 15.84
CA LEU A 360 -21.56 -1.04 15.66
C LEU A 360 -20.84 -0.83 16.99
N LEU A 361 -21.41 0.02 17.86
CA LEU A 361 -20.85 0.37 19.17
C LEU A 361 -21.23 -0.63 20.27
N GLN A 362 -21.82 -1.79 19.95
CA GLN A 362 -22.36 -2.72 20.93
C GLN A 362 -21.36 -3.09 22.03
N THR A 363 -20.06 -3.18 21.71
CA THR A 363 -19.01 -3.49 22.70
C THR A 363 -18.88 -2.42 23.80
N LEU A 364 -19.16 -1.16 23.49
CA LEU A 364 -19.21 -0.06 24.47
C LEU A 364 -20.52 -0.03 25.25
N LEU A 365 -21.57 -0.69 24.74
CA LEU A 365 -22.92 -0.62 25.30
C LEU A 365 -23.30 -1.84 26.14
N LYS A 366 -22.85 -3.04 25.79
CA LYS A 366 -23.17 -4.30 26.48
C LYS A 366 -21.91 -5.00 26.98
N ASP A 367 -22.06 -5.77 28.06
CA ASP A 367 -20.99 -6.63 28.57
C ASP A 367 -20.79 -7.84 27.65
N GLU A 368 -19.54 -8.13 27.33
CA GLU A 368 -19.14 -9.20 26.42
C GLU A 368 -18.41 -10.31 27.18
N PRO A 369 -18.49 -11.58 26.71
CA PRO A 369 -17.89 -12.70 27.42
C PRO A 369 -16.36 -12.65 27.49
N ASP A 370 -15.71 -11.88 26.60
CA ASP A 370 -14.26 -11.66 26.57
C ASP A 370 -13.80 -10.40 27.32
N GLN A 371 -14.70 -9.76 28.08
CA GLN A 371 -14.40 -8.59 28.90
C GLN A 371 -13.49 -8.95 30.10
N PRO A 372 -12.48 -8.11 30.43
CA PRO A 372 -11.67 -8.32 31.62
C PRO A 372 -12.50 -8.31 32.91
N LYS A 373 -12.08 -9.09 33.92
CA LYS A 373 -12.69 -9.05 35.25
C LYS A 373 -12.55 -7.66 35.86
N ASP A 374 -13.58 -7.21 36.57
CA ASP A 374 -13.64 -5.92 37.27
C ASP A 374 -13.39 -4.69 36.38
N TYR A 375 -13.62 -4.82 35.06
CA TYR A 375 -13.40 -3.73 34.10
C TYR A 375 -14.19 -2.45 34.45
N GLU A 376 -15.36 -2.60 35.06
CA GLU A 376 -16.29 -1.51 35.41
C GLU A 376 -15.72 -0.53 36.45
N ILE A 377 -14.67 -0.94 37.17
CA ILE A 377 -14.00 -0.15 38.21
C ILE A 377 -12.84 0.68 37.62
N THR A 378 -12.41 0.36 36.40
CA THR A 378 -11.27 1.03 35.76
C THR A 378 -11.61 2.47 35.36
N GLU A 379 -10.60 3.34 35.39
CA GLU A 379 -10.72 4.72 34.87
C GLU A 379 -11.03 4.72 33.36
N GLU A 380 -10.44 3.79 32.60
CA GLU A 380 -10.70 3.58 31.17
C GLU A 380 -12.19 3.38 30.89
N PHE A 381 -12.87 2.53 31.67
CA PHE A 381 -14.31 2.32 31.56
C PHE A 381 -15.11 3.60 31.83
N ALA A 382 -14.74 4.38 32.84
CA ALA A 382 -15.43 5.64 33.14
C ALA A 382 -15.28 6.65 31.98
N GLU A 383 -14.09 6.78 31.41
CA GLU A 383 -13.84 7.64 30.24
C GLU A 383 -14.66 7.21 29.02
N GLU A 384 -14.75 5.90 28.75
CA GLU A 384 -15.56 5.32 27.68
C GLU A 384 -17.05 5.63 27.84
N GLN A 385 -17.58 5.49 29.05
CA GLN A 385 -18.99 5.78 29.32
C GLN A 385 -19.29 7.29 29.26
N ILE A 386 -18.33 8.15 29.64
CA ILE A 386 -18.42 9.60 29.44
C ILE A 386 -18.39 9.94 27.94
N LEU A 387 -17.63 9.20 27.13
CA LEU A 387 -17.62 9.40 25.69
C LEU A 387 -18.99 9.07 25.06
N ILE A 388 -19.60 7.95 25.46
CA ILE A 388 -20.95 7.58 25.03
C ILE A 388 -22.00 8.58 25.54
N SER A 389 -21.84 9.12 26.75
CA SER A 389 -22.78 10.12 27.27
C SER A 389 -22.79 11.39 26.41
N ARG A 390 -21.62 11.81 25.92
CA ARG A 390 -21.47 12.94 24.98
C ARG A 390 -22.07 12.64 23.61
N LEU A 391 -21.91 11.41 23.13
CA LEU A 391 -22.42 10.97 21.83
C LEU A 391 -23.93 11.16 21.70
N ILE A 392 -24.70 10.99 22.79
CA ILE A 392 -26.17 11.15 22.79
C ILE A 392 -26.60 12.53 22.28
N HIS A 393 -25.81 13.58 22.55
CA HIS A 393 -26.11 14.93 22.06
C HIS A 393 -26.03 15.10 20.54
N LEU A 394 -25.44 14.13 19.82
CA LEU A 394 -25.41 14.11 18.36
C LEU A 394 -26.65 13.45 17.74
N PHE A 395 -27.54 12.86 18.55
CA PHE A 395 -28.80 12.28 18.08
C PHE A 395 -29.85 13.39 18.02
N SER A 396 -30.02 13.96 16.83
CA SER A 396 -30.93 15.07 16.58
C SER A 396 -31.60 14.88 15.22
N ALA A 397 -32.86 14.48 15.23
CA ALA A 397 -33.75 14.44 14.09
C ALA A 397 -34.49 15.78 13.89
N ASP A 398 -34.86 16.03 12.64
CA ASP A 398 -35.62 17.23 12.25
C ASP A 398 -37.12 17.11 12.64
N SER A 399 -37.63 15.88 12.77
CA SER A 399 -39.00 15.59 13.23
C SER A 399 -39.04 15.13 14.68
N SER A 400 -40.01 15.64 15.45
CA SER A 400 -40.25 15.26 16.85
C SER A 400 -40.61 13.77 17.01
N ASP A 401 -41.33 13.18 16.05
CA ASP A 401 -41.70 11.76 16.08
C ASP A 401 -40.46 10.88 15.86
N VAL A 402 -39.64 11.22 14.87
CA VAL A 402 -38.38 10.50 14.59
C VAL A 402 -37.39 10.65 15.75
N GLN A 403 -37.37 11.82 16.40
CA GLN A 403 -36.57 12.02 17.60
C GLN A 403 -37.03 11.12 18.75
N TYR A 404 -38.34 10.91 18.90
CA TYR A 404 -38.87 9.97 19.89
C TYR A 404 -38.42 8.53 19.61
N ASP A 405 -38.52 8.07 18.36
CA ASP A 405 -38.11 6.73 17.95
C ASP A 405 -36.61 6.49 18.18
N ILE A 406 -35.78 7.49 17.88
CA ILE A 406 -34.34 7.46 18.16
C ILE A 406 -34.09 7.33 19.66
N LEU A 407 -34.75 8.14 20.50
CA LEU A 407 -34.56 8.10 21.96
C LEU A 407 -35.04 6.77 22.56
N MET A 408 -36.14 6.21 22.04
CA MET A 408 -36.63 4.89 22.45
C MET A 408 -35.65 3.78 22.09
N SER A 409 -35.03 3.86 20.91
CA SER A 409 -33.95 2.95 20.51
C SER A 409 -32.76 3.07 21.46
N CYS A 410 -32.26 4.28 21.70
CA CYS A 410 -31.18 4.55 22.65
C CYS A 410 -31.48 3.97 24.05
N LYS A 411 -32.70 4.19 24.57
CA LYS A 411 -33.14 3.62 25.85
C LYS A 411 -33.05 2.09 25.87
N SER A 412 -33.52 1.43 24.81
CA SER A 412 -33.47 -0.04 24.73
C SER A 412 -32.03 -0.56 24.75
N TYR A 413 -31.12 0.03 23.96
CA TYR A 413 -29.71 -0.40 23.93
C TYR A 413 -28.96 -0.09 25.23
N PHE A 414 -29.17 1.08 25.84
CA PHE A 414 -28.46 1.46 27.08
C PHE A 414 -28.95 0.71 28.32
N THR A 415 -30.24 0.37 28.39
CA THR A 415 -30.77 -0.45 29.51
C THR A 415 -30.27 -1.89 29.47
N ALA A 416 -29.96 -2.42 28.27
CA ALA A 416 -29.35 -3.74 28.10
C ALA A 416 -27.88 -3.81 28.59
N GLY A 417 -27.23 -2.66 28.84
CA GLY A 417 -25.83 -2.55 29.26
C GLY A 417 -25.53 -2.77 30.74
N GLY A 418 -26.55 -3.06 31.55
CA GLY A 418 -26.35 -3.36 32.96
C GLY A 418 -26.08 -2.14 33.86
N ALA A 419 -25.77 -2.43 35.12
CA ALA A 419 -25.90 -1.42 36.17
C ALA A 419 -24.82 -0.32 36.17
N HIS A 420 -23.62 -0.73 35.82
CA HIS A 420 -22.44 0.12 35.86
C HIS A 420 -22.39 1.14 34.71
N ARG A 421 -23.10 0.86 33.60
CA ARG A 421 -23.18 1.72 32.39
C ARG A 421 -24.35 2.70 32.46
N TYR A 422 -25.53 2.27 32.94
CA TYR A 422 -26.73 3.13 32.94
C TYR A 422 -26.56 4.43 33.73
N ARG A 423 -25.71 4.44 34.77
CA ARG A 423 -25.46 5.63 35.61
C ARG A 423 -24.89 6.82 34.83
N TYR A 424 -24.21 6.55 33.71
CA TYR A 424 -23.63 7.57 32.84
C TYR A 424 -24.49 7.87 31.62
N THR A 425 -25.10 6.84 31.02
CA THR A 425 -25.72 6.93 29.69
C THR A 425 -27.20 7.30 29.72
N LEU A 426 -27.95 6.96 30.78
CA LEU A 426 -29.37 7.32 30.86
C LEU A 426 -29.59 8.80 31.18
N VAL A 427 -28.67 9.44 31.89
CA VAL A 427 -28.82 10.84 32.30
C VAL A 427 -28.99 11.75 31.07
N PRO A 428 -28.11 11.72 30.05
CA PRO A 428 -28.30 12.52 28.84
C PRO A 428 -29.58 12.16 28.07
N VAL A 429 -29.98 10.88 28.00
CA VAL A 429 -31.23 10.45 27.33
C VAL A 429 -32.44 11.10 28.00
N VAL A 430 -32.47 11.15 29.33
CA VAL A 430 -33.56 11.79 30.08
C VAL A 430 -33.62 13.29 29.80
N PHE A 431 -32.47 13.97 29.79
CA PHE A 431 -32.42 15.40 29.43
C PHE A 431 -32.90 15.65 28.00
N SER A 432 -32.47 14.84 27.02
CA SER A 432 -32.95 14.94 25.64
C SER A 432 -34.45 14.64 25.52
N ALA A 433 -34.99 13.73 26.34
CA ALA A 433 -36.43 13.48 26.40
C ALA A 433 -37.21 14.67 26.99
N PHE A 434 -36.68 15.35 28.01
CA PHE A 434 -37.28 16.57 28.55
C PHE A 434 -37.34 17.69 27.50
N ASP A 435 -36.29 17.87 26.71
CA ASP A 435 -36.28 18.85 25.61
C ASP A 435 -37.32 18.50 24.54
N LEU A 436 -37.49 17.21 24.24
CA LEU A 436 -38.52 16.74 23.31
C LEU A 436 -39.94 17.01 23.84
N VAL A 437 -40.19 16.79 25.14
CA VAL A 437 -41.49 17.09 25.77
C VAL A 437 -41.82 18.58 25.63
N ARG A 438 -40.84 19.48 25.83
CA ARG A 438 -41.04 20.92 25.61
C ARG A 438 -41.43 21.23 24.17
N LYS A 439 -40.74 20.63 23.19
CA LYS A 439 -41.08 20.79 21.76
C LYS A 439 -42.50 20.34 21.44
N TYR A 440 -42.96 19.21 22.01
CA TYR A 440 -44.35 18.77 21.83
C TYR A 440 -45.36 19.74 22.45
N SER A 441 -45.05 20.31 23.62
CA SER A 441 -45.87 21.34 24.26
C SER A 441 -45.98 22.59 23.36
N ASP A 442 -44.87 23.06 22.81
CA ASP A 442 -44.85 24.23 21.93
C ASP A 442 -45.64 24.00 20.64
N ILE A 443 -45.57 22.78 20.06
CA ILE A 443 -46.36 22.39 18.90
C ILE A 443 -47.85 22.36 19.24
N GLN A 444 -48.21 21.82 20.41
CA GLN A 444 -49.60 21.78 20.87
C GLN A 444 -50.18 23.19 21.05
N ASP A 445 -49.41 24.11 21.62
CA ASP A 445 -49.82 25.51 21.79
C ASP A 445 -49.94 26.27 20.46
N GLN A 446 -49.19 25.88 19.42
CA GLN A 446 -49.30 26.43 18.07
C GLN A 446 -50.50 25.88 17.27
N VAL A 447 -50.97 24.67 17.57
CA VAL A 447 -52.15 24.07 16.93
C VAL A 447 -53.45 24.54 17.60
N MET A 448 -53.38 24.95 18.86
CA MET A 448 -54.51 25.44 19.66
C MET A 448 -54.81 26.94 19.46
N ASN A 449 -53.85 27.71 18.93
CA ASN A 449 -54.03 29.11 18.51
C ASN A 449 -54.23 29.20 16.99
#